data_AF-A0A916X2V5-F1
#
_entry.id   AF-A0A916X2V5-F1
#
_cell.length_a   1.000
_cell.length_b   1.000
_cell.length_c   1.000
_cell.angle_alpha   90.00
_cell.angle_beta   90.00
_cell.angle_gamma   90.00
#
_symmetry.space_group_name_H-M   'P 1'
#
loop_
_entity.id
_entity.type
_entity.pdbx_description
1 polymer ?
#
loop_
_entity_poly.entity_id
_entity_poly.type
_entity_poly.pdbx_seq_one_letter_code
_entity_poly.pdbx_strand_id
1 'polypeptide(L)'
;MNHNTPSANEVYFEFRQVGQQIRVTAIDGGSGIEVVIFGPLNVPQHDLKNLAMRKLLRRLEREEPERGEEFRKRDGRGFGTY
;
A
#
# COMPACT_ATOMS: atom_id res chain seq x y z
N MET A 1 5.77 -11.11 -28.11
CA MET A 1 5.71 -9.77 -27.47
C MET A 1 5.24 -10.00 -26.05
N ASN A 2 6.14 -9.89 -25.07
CA ASN A 2 5.83 -10.17 -23.67
C ASN A 2 5.07 -8.97 -23.10
N HIS A 3 3.78 -9.14 -22.83
CA HIS A 3 2.98 -8.12 -22.14
C HIS A 3 3.33 -8.21 -20.65
N ASN A 4 4.26 -7.36 -20.19
CA ASN A 4 4.59 -7.20 -18.78
C ASN A 4 3.52 -6.33 -18.08
N THR A 5 2.25 -6.73 -18.23
CA THR A 5 1.14 -6.03 -17.59
C THR A 5 1.11 -6.45 -16.12
N PRO A 6 1.33 -5.54 -15.17
CA PRO A 6 1.32 -5.88 -13.76
C PRO A 6 -0.05 -6.45 -13.37
N SER A 7 -0.04 -7.58 -12.68
CA SER A 7 -1.26 -8.26 -12.26
C SER A 7 -1.79 -7.67 -10.96
N ALA A 8 -3.11 -7.73 -10.75
CA ALA A 8 -3.79 -7.12 -9.59
C ALA A 8 -3.44 -7.72 -8.21
N ASN A 9 -2.48 -8.66 -8.13
CA ASN A 9 -2.04 -9.29 -6.89
C ASN A 9 -0.50 -9.32 -6.75
N GLU A 10 0.21 -8.59 -7.61
CA GLU A 10 1.66 -8.56 -7.59
C GLU A 10 2.15 -7.35 -6.80
N VAL A 11 3.07 -7.56 -5.87
CA VAL A 11 3.71 -6.48 -5.12
C VAL A 11 5.19 -6.42 -5.48
N TYR A 12 5.62 -5.27 -5.98
CA TYR A 12 7.02 -5.00 -6.30
C TYR A 12 7.72 -4.35 -5.11
N PHE A 13 8.97 -4.75 -4.86
CA PHE A 13 9.80 -4.17 -3.83
C PHE A 13 11.11 -3.63 -4.41
N GLU A 14 11.44 -2.39 -4.10
CA GLU A 14 12.73 -1.77 -4.38
C GLU A 14 13.49 -1.57 -3.07
N PHE A 15 14.74 -2.02 -2.99
CA PHE A 15 15.63 -1.76 -1.85
C PHE A 15 16.79 -0.89 -2.31
N ARG A 16 16.96 0.27 -1.69
CA ARG A 16 18.04 1.20 -2.01
C ARG A 16 18.76 1.65 -0.74
N GLN A 17 20.05 1.41 -0.67
CA GLN A 17 20.87 1.95 0.42
C GLN A 17 21.00 3.48 0.29
N VAL A 18 20.76 4.18 1.40
CA VAL A 18 20.94 5.63 1.55
C VAL A 18 21.72 5.86 2.84
N GLY A 19 23.04 6.02 2.71
CA GLY A 19 23.96 6.09 3.85
C GLY A 19 23.88 4.83 4.71
N GLN A 20 23.56 5.01 5.99
CA GLN A 20 23.43 3.93 7.00
C GLN A 20 22.01 3.34 7.07
N GLN A 21 21.15 3.65 6.11
CA GLN A 21 19.78 3.19 6.04
C GLN A 21 19.48 2.49 4.71
N ILE A 22 18.42 1.71 4.68
CA ILE A 22 17.82 1.13 3.48
C ILE A 22 16.45 1.78 3.30
N ARG A 23 16.26 2.45 2.16
CA ARG A 23 14.94 2.84 1.65
C ARG A 23 14.30 1.61 1.02
N VAL A 24 13.08 1.30 1.42
CA VAL A 24 12.27 0.25 0.78
C VAL A 24 11.02 0.86 0.20
N THR A 25 10.83 0.70 -1.11
CA THR A 25 9.58 1.03 -1.81
C THR A 25 8.80 -0.26 -1.99
N ALA A 26 7.54 -0.31 -1.58
CA ALA A 26 6.60 -1.39 -1.90
C ALA A 26 5.47 -0.82 -2.75
N ILE A 27 5.19 -1.45 -3.90
CA ILE A 27 4.22 -0.98 -4.89
C ILE A 27 3.23 -2.11 -5.19
N ASP A 28 1.94 -1.84 -5.04
CA ASP A 28 0.89 -2.73 -5.52
C ASP A 28 0.73 -2.59 -7.04
N GLY A 29 0.90 -3.68 -7.78
CA GLY A 29 0.91 -3.71 -9.23
C GLY A 29 -0.45 -3.45 -9.87
N GLY A 30 -1.55 -3.73 -9.15
CA GLY A 30 -2.91 -3.50 -9.64
C GLY A 30 -3.36 -2.04 -9.52
N SER A 31 -3.18 -1.45 -8.35
CA SER A 31 -3.62 -0.09 -8.03
C SER A 31 -2.56 0.99 -8.32
N GLY A 32 -1.29 0.61 -8.40
CA GLY A 32 -0.16 1.54 -8.46
C GLY A 32 0.14 2.24 -7.13
N ILE A 33 -0.54 1.86 -6.04
CA ILE A 33 -0.32 2.45 -4.72
C ILE A 33 1.06 2.03 -4.20
N GLU A 34 1.83 3.02 -3.78
CA GLU A 34 3.17 2.82 -3.23
C GLU A 34 3.30 3.27 -1.77
N VAL A 35 4.19 2.59 -1.04
CA VAL A 35 4.61 2.98 0.30
C VAL A 35 6.13 2.93 0.38
N VAL A 36 6.71 3.95 1.01
CA VAL A 36 8.14 4.05 1.25
C VAL A 36 8.42 3.96 2.76
N ILE A 37 9.39 3.12 3.14
CA ILE A 37 9.94 3.09 4.49
C ILE A 37 11.45 3.26 4.46
N PHE A 38 12.00 3.59 5.64
CA PHE A 38 13.43 3.56 5.90
C PHE A 38 13.69 2.66 7.10
N GLY A 39 14.76 1.87 7.04
CA GLY A 39 15.24 1.10 8.17
C GLY A 39 16.76 1.08 8.24
N PRO A 40 17.35 0.67 9.37
CA PRO A 40 18.79 0.55 9.51
C PRO A 40 19.40 -0.46 8.52
N LEU A 41 20.64 -0.23 8.08
CA LEU A 41 21.37 -1.11 7.16
C LEU A 41 21.60 -2.53 7.71
N ASN A 42 21.68 -2.67 9.03
CA ASN A 42 21.93 -3.95 9.71
C ASN A 42 20.66 -4.77 9.99
N VAL A 43 19.47 -4.25 9.66
CA VAL A 43 18.22 -5.02 9.81
C VAL A 43 18.11 -6.02 8.66
N PRO A 44 17.71 -7.29 8.93
CA PRO A 44 17.49 -8.27 7.88
C PRO A 44 16.50 -7.77 6.83
N GLN A 45 16.82 -8.01 5.55
CA GLN A 45 15.99 -7.56 4.43
C GLN A 45 14.55 -8.07 4.51
N HIS A 46 14.33 -9.28 5.04
CA HIS A 46 12.98 -9.86 5.20
C HIS A 46 12.13 -9.07 6.21
N ASP A 47 12.72 -8.52 7.26
CA ASP A 47 12.00 -7.69 8.23
C ASP A 47 11.56 -6.37 7.63
N LEU A 48 12.44 -5.72 6.85
CA LEU A 48 12.11 -4.51 6.12
C LEU A 48 11.02 -4.76 5.07
N LYS A 49 11.11 -5.89 4.35
CA LYS A 49 10.08 -6.34 3.41
C LYS A 49 8.72 -6.52 4.11
N ASN A 50 8.70 -7.22 5.24
CA ASN A 50 7.48 -7.46 6.02
C ASN A 50 6.87 -6.16 6.54
N LEU A 51 7.70 -5.23 7.01
CA LEU A 51 7.24 -3.92 7.47
C LEU A 51 6.64 -3.09 6.33
N ALA A 52 7.30 -3.07 5.16
CA ALA A 52 6.80 -2.38 3.98
C ALA A 52 5.47 -2.98 3.49
N MET A 53 5.39 -4.31 3.41
CA MET A 53 4.16 -5.04 3.05
C MET A 53 2.99 -4.69 3.98
N ARG A 54 3.21 -4.73 5.30
CA ARG A 54 2.17 -4.39 6.29
C ARG A 54 1.66 -2.95 6.13
N LYS A 55 2.54 -2.01 5.78
CA LYS A 55 2.13 -0.62 5.56
C LYS A 55 1.42 -0.43 4.22
N LEU A 56 1.83 -1.16 3.19
CA LEU A 56 1.13 -1.19 1.90
C LEU A 56 -0.30 -1.70 2.07
N LEU A 57 -0.48 -2.87 2.71
CA LEU A 57 -1.81 -3.44 3.00
C LEU A 57 -2.70 -2.44 3.75
N ARG A 58 -2.17 -1.83 4.82
CA ARG A 58 -2.91 -0.82 5.58
C ARG A 58 -3.26 0.43 4.76
N ARG A 59 -2.46 0.77 3.75
CA ARG A 59 -2.74 1.89 2.84
C ARG A 59 -3.81 1.50 1.83
N LEU A 60 -3.77 0.28 1.27
CA LEU A 60 -4.81 -0.25 0.39
C LEU A 60 -6.17 -0.29 1.09
N GLU A 61 -6.24 -0.79 2.32
CA GLU A 61 -7.47 -0.82 3.13
C GLU A 61 -8.10 0.56 3.35
N ARG A 62 -7.29 1.63 3.36
CA ARG A 62 -7.79 3.02 3.51
C ARG A 62 -8.32 3.60 2.21
N GLU A 63 -7.81 3.13 1.08
CA GLU A 63 -8.21 3.60 -0.25
C GLU A 63 -9.35 2.81 -0.85
N GLU A 64 -9.78 1.69 -0.26
CA GLU A 64 -11.06 1.08 -0.58
C GLU A 64 -12.19 1.95 0.01
N PRO A 65 -12.80 2.89 -0.75
CA PRO A 65 -13.76 3.85 -0.20
C PRO A 65 -15.16 3.23 -0.13
N GLU A 66 -15.37 2.03 -0.71
CA GLU A 66 -16.69 1.53 -1.12
C GLU A 66 -17.04 0.15 -0.55
N ARG A 67 -16.91 -0.03 0.77
CA ARG A 67 -17.78 -0.98 1.50
C ARG A 67 -18.64 -0.33 2.58
N GLY A 68 -18.49 0.99 2.78
CA GLY A 68 -19.27 1.78 3.75
C GLY A 68 -20.36 2.67 3.14
N GLU A 69 -20.39 2.85 1.82
CA GLU A 69 -21.37 3.73 1.17
C GLU A 69 -22.73 3.10 0.93
N GLU A 70 -22.83 1.77 0.83
CA GLU A 70 -24.11 1.09 0.61
C GLU A 70 -25.05 1.23 1.83
N PHE A 71 -24.48 1.39 3.03
CA PHE A 71 -25.24 1.65 4.26
C PHE A 71 -25.75 3.09 4.37
N ARG A 72 -25.17 4.05 3.63
CA ARG A 72 -25.60 5.46 3.70
C ARG A 72 -26.74 5.81 2.75
N LYS A 73 -27.06 4.93 1.79
CA LYS A 73 -28.04 5.23 0.72
C LYS A 73 -29.39 4.53 0.89
N ARG A 74 -29.59 3.66 1.89
CA ARG A 74 -30.87 2.95 2.09
C ARG A 74 -31.86 3.66 3.00
N ASP A 75 -31.39 4.49 3.91
CA ASP A 75 -32.21 5.22 4.87
C ASP A 75 -32.14 6.71 4.55
N GLY A 76 -33.07 7.16 3.70
CA GLY A 76 -33.23 8.54 3.25
C GLY A 76 -33.55 9.55 4.35
N ARG A 77 -32.65 9.73 5.31
CA ARG A 77 -32.63 10.80 6.32
C ARG A 77 -31.20 11.32 6.42
N GLY A 78 -30.87 12.23 5.51
CA GLY A 78 -29.63 13.00 5.58
C GLY A 78 -29.58 13.79 6.88
N PHE A 79 -28.57 13.53 7.71
CA PHE A 79 -28.26 14.36 8.87
C PHE A 79 -27.27 15.46 8.42
N GLY A 80 -27.68 16.70 8.66
CA GLY A 80 -27.08 17.92 8.14
C GLY A 80 -25.65 18.19 8.62
N THR A 81 -24.95 18.94 7.78
CA THR A 81 -23.67 19.58 8.07
C THR A 81 -23.87 20.74 9.06
N TYR A 82 -23.11 20.74 10.14
CA TYR A 82 -22.66 21.94 10.87
C TYR A 82 -21.17 21.78 11.17
#